data_AF-A0A2I0LDH5-F1
#
_entry.id   AF-A0A2I0LDH5-F1
#
_cell.length_a   1.000
_cell.length_b   1.000
_cell.length_c   1.000
_cell.angle_alpha   90.00
_cell.angle_beta   90.00
_cell.angle_gamma   90.00
#
_symmetry.space_group_name_H-M   'P 1'
#
loop_
_entity.id
_entity.type
_entity.pdbx_description
1 polymer ?
#
loop_
_entity_poly.entity_id
_entity_poly.type
_entity_poly.pdbx_seq_one_letter_code
_entity_poly.pdbx_strand_id
1 'polypeptide(L)'
;MTSDYVKEAINVSRKRMDVASLDMLQFHWWDYSNPGYLDALKHLTDLKEEGKIKTVALTNFDTERLQIILENGIPIVSNQVQHSIVDMRPQQKMAELCILSGVKLITYGTVMGGLLSEKFLDTNLSIPFAGPPLNTPSLQKYKRMVDAWGGWSQFQVLLQTLKKVADKHGVTIPTVAVRYILDQPAVAGSMVGVRLGLSEHINDSKKVFSLVLDEEDVNSIKEVSERGRDLLKVIGDCGDEYRRA
;
A
#
# COMPACT_ATOMS: atom_id res chain seq x y z
N MET A 1 4.67 -25.13 9.53
CA MET A 1 3.30 -24.80 10.04
C MET A 1 2.40 -25.99 9.78
N THR A 2 1.48 -26.39 10.67
CA THR A 2 0.64 -27.59 10.44
C THR A 2 -0.64 -27.26 9.67
N SER A 3 -1.14 -28.23 8.90
CA SER A 3 -2.40 -28.11 8.16
C SER A 3 -3.60 -27.82 9.08
N ASP A 4 -3.70 -28.50 10.21
CA ASP A 4 -4.80 -28.31 11.17
C ASP A 4 -4.86 -26.88 11.72
N TYR A 5 -3.71 -26.30 12.03
CA TYR A 5 -3.65 -24.92 12.52
C TYR A 5 -4.13 -23.93 11.46
N VAL A 6 -3.66 -24.09 10.22
CA VAL A 6 -4.07 -23.25 9.08
C VAL A 6 -5.57 -23.37 8.83
N LYS A 7 -6.08 -24.61 8.80
CA LYS A 7 -7.50 -24.89 8.57
C LYS A 7 -8.39 -24.27 9.64
N GLU A 8 -8.00 -24.34 10.91
CA GLU A 8 -8.75 -23.74 12.01
C GLU A 8 -8.78 -22.21 11.89
N ALA A 9 -7.65 -21.57 11.58
CA ALA A 9 -7.59 -20.13 11.37
C ALA A 9 -8.53 -19.66 10.23
N ILE A 10 -8.60 -20.44 9.14
CA ILE A 10 -9.51 -20.16 8.02
C ILE A 10 -10.98 -20.38 8.40
N ASN A 11 -11.29 -21.42 9.18
CA ASN A 11 -12.65 -21.65 9.67
C ASN A 11 -13.14 -20.52 10.59
N VAL A 12 -12.27 -20.00 11.46
CA VAL A 12 -12.59 -18.84 12.30
C VAL A 12 -12.98 -17.63 11.44
N SER A 13 -12.21 -17.36 10.39
CA SER A 13 -12.47 -16.23 9.49
C SER A 13 -13.78 -16.39 8.71
N ARG A 14 -14.01 -17.58 8.12
CA ARG A 14 -15.26 -17.93 7.42
C ARG A 14 -16.48 -17.82 8.31
N LYS A 15 -16.39 -18.31 9.56
CA LYS A 15 -17.47 -18.22 10.55
C LYS A 15 -17.79 -16.77 10.93
N ARG A 16 -16.77 -15.92 11.15
CA ARG A 16 -16.97 -14.51 11.51
C ARG A 16 -17.61 -13.69 10.39
N MET A 17 -17.28 -14.01 9.14
CA MET A 17 -17.84 -13.35 7.96
C MET A 17 -19.16 -13.96 7.49
N ASP A 18 -19.58 -15.09 8.08
CA ASP A 18 -20.75 -15.88 7.68
C ASP A 18 -20.74 -16.27 6.20
N VAL A 19 -19.59 -16.77 5.73
CA VAL A 19 -19.39 -17.19 4.33
C VAL A 19 -18.89 -18.63 4.23
N ALA A 20 -19.36 -19.33 3.21
CA ALA A 20 -18.86 -20.66 2.88
C ALA A 20 -17.44 -20.63 2.31
N SER A 21 -16.99 -19.53 1.70
CA SER A 21 -15.66 -19.41 1.09
C SER A 21 -15.16 -17.97 1.18
N LEU A 22 -13.86 -17.80 1.40
CA LEU A 22 -13.21 -16.48 1.36
C LEU A 22 -12.82 -16.15 -0.08
N ASP A 23 -13.25 -15.00 -0.61
CA ASP A 23 -12.88 -14.60 -1.97
C ASP A 23 -11.36 -14.42 -2.14
N MET A 24 -10.72 -13.79 -1.16
CA MET A 24 -9.28 -13.59 -1.13
C MET A 24 -8.76 -13.68 0.29
N LEU A 25 -7.79 -14.56 0.52
CA LEU A 25 -7.03 -14.60 1.75
C LEU A 25 -5.69 -13.89 1.54
N GLN A 26 -5.45 -12.82 2.30
CA GLN A 26 -4.17 -12.11 2.30
C GLN A 26 -3.31 -12.60 3.47
N PHE A 27 -2.29 -13.40 3.16
CA PHE A 27 -1.42 -14.04 4.13
C PHE A 27 -0.29 -13.12 4.57
N HIS A 28 -0.16 -12.94 5.88
CA HIS A 28 0.87 -12.11 6.49
C HIS A 28 1.85 -12.98 7.27
N TRP A 29 3.15 -12.69 7.14
CA TRP A 29 4.21 -13.36 7.88
C TRP A 29 5.27 -12.35 8.32
N TRP A 30 5.61 -12.37 9.61
CA TRP A 30 6.46 -11.34 10.21
C TRP A 30 7.93 -11.75 10.32
N ASP A 31 8.22 -13.05 10.49
CA ASP A 31 9.58 -13.56 10.76
C ASP A 31 10.14 -14.41 9.60
N TYR A 32 10.96 -13.82 8.74
CA TYR A 32 11.57 -14.54 7.62
C TYR A 32 12.70 -15.50 8.01
N SER A 33 13.17 -15.48 9.26
CA SER A 33 14.10 -16.51 9.73
C SER A 33 13.41 -17.88 9.84
N ASN A 34 12.08 -17.89 9.98
CA ASN A 34 11.26 -19.08 10.00
C ASN A 34 10.68 -19.38 8.60
N PRO A 35 11.11 -20.46 7.92
CA PRO A 35 10.61 -20.81 6.58
C PRO A 35 9.19 -21.41 6.60
N GLY A 36 8.56 -21.56 7.76
CA GLY A 36 7.23 -22.14 7.93
C GLY A 36 6.11 -21.40 7.20
N TYR A 37 6.38 -20.20 6.65
CA TYR A 37 5.47 -19.51 5.74
C TYR A 37 5.20 -20.31 4.45
N LEU A 38 6.19 -21.09 3.96
CA LEU A 38 6.02 -21.93 2.78
C LEU A 38 5.06 -23.09 3.05
N ASP A 39 5.17 -23.75 4.21
CA ASP A 39 4.22 -24.80 4.62
C ASP A 39 2.81 -24.23 4.77
N ALA A 40 2.71 -23.06 5.40
CA ALA A 40 1.42 -22.39 5.60
C ALA A 40 0.76 -22.09 4.24
N LEU A 41 1.51 -21.52 3.30
CA LEU A 41 1.01 -21.21 1.96
C LEU A 41 0.64 -22.45 1.14
N LYS A 42 1.36 -23.57 1.30
CA LYS A 42 0.97 -24.86 0.68
C LYS A 42 -0.38 -25.32 1.23
N HIS A 43 -0.58 -25.31 2.54
CA HIS A 43 -1.88 -25.65 3.14
C HIS A 43 -3.00 -24.68 2.77
N LEU A 44 -2.70 -23.39 2.60
CA LEU A 44 -3.66 -22.42 2.07
C LEU A 44 -4.04 -22.73 0.61
N THR A 45 -3.10 -23.26 -0.15
CA THR A 45 -3.35 -23.73 -1.53
C THR A 45 -4.23 -24.99 -1.51
N ASP A 46 -4.01 -25.93 -0.60
CA ASP A 46 -4.91 -27.08 -0.40
C ASP A 46 -6.34 -26.62 -0.09
N LEU A 47 -6.50 -25.64 0.82
CA LEU A 47 -7.80 -25.07 1.17
C LEU A 47 -8.45 -24.29 0.02
N LYS A 48 -7.66 -23.79 -0.93
CA LYS A 48 -8.17 -23.23 -2.18
C LYS A 48 -8.75 -24.33 -3.06
N GLU A 49 -8.06 -25.46 -3.22
CA GLU A 49 -8.57 -26.60 -3.99
C GLU A 49 -9.82 -27.24 -3.32
N GLU A 50 -9.92 -27.19 -1.99
CA GLU A 50 -11.13 -27.55 -1.24
C GLU A 50 -12.29 -26.53 -1.38
N GLY A 51 -12.09 -25.41 -2.08
CA GLY A 51 -13.11 -24.38 -2.31
C GLY A 51 -13.39 -23.47 -1.10
N LYS A 52 -12.60 -23.55 -0.02
CA LYS A 52 -12.76 -22.71 1.18
C LYS A 52 -12.14 -21.31 1.00
N ILE A 53 -11.22 -21.19 0.06
CA ILE A 53 -10.59 -19.94 -0.36
C ILE A 53 -10.65 -19.90 -1.89
N LYS A 54 -11.01 -18.78 -2.50
CA LYS A 54 -10.97 -18.68 -3.97
C LYS A 54 -9.59 -18.26 -4.46
N THR A 55 -8.94 -17.32 -3.77
CA THR A 55 -7.60 -16.82 -4.14
C THR A 55 -6.70 -16.62 -2.93
N VAL A 56 -5.40 -16.89 -3.11
CA VAL A 56 -4.35 -16.69 -2.10
C VAL A 56 -3.51 -15.47 -2.51
N ALA A 57 -3.34 -14.56 -1.57
CA ALA A 57 -2.57 -13.34 -1.71
C ALA A 57 -1.62 -13.19 -0.51
N LEU A 58 -0.69 -12.25 -0.61
CA LEU A 58 0.30 -11.93 0.41
C LEU A 58 0.06 -10.53 0.97
N THR A 59 0.60 -10.25 2.15
CA THR A 59 0.68 -8.90 2.73
C THR A 59 2.08 -8.66 3.27
N ASN A 60 2.70 -7.56 2.84
CA ASN A 60 4.03 -7.11 3.26
C ASN A 60 5.15 -8.12 2.99
N PHE A 61 5.01 -8.95 1.95
CA PHE A 61 6.12 -9.79 1.50
C PHE A 61 7.16 -8.95 0.74
N ASP A 62 8.45 -9.21 0.97
CA ASP A 62 9.54 -8.55 0.22
C ASP A 62 9.69 -9.20 -1.17
N THR A 63 10.50 -8.59 -2.05
CA THR A 63 10.63 -9.09 -3.43
C THR A 63 11.24 -10.49 -3.46
N GLU A 64 12.24 -10.75 -2.62
CA GLU A 64 12.93 -12.05 -2.54
C GLU A 64 11.98 -13.18 -2.13
N ARG A 65 11.13 -12.97 -1.12
CA ARG A 65 10.22 -14.02 -0.61
C ARG A 65 9.07 -14.22 -1.58
N LEU A 66 8.56 -13.16 -2.22
CA LEU A 66 7.60 -13.34 -3.31
C LEU A 66 8.19 -14.23 -4.42
N GLN A 67 9.43 -13.97 -4.83
CA GLN A 67 10.09 -14.79 -5.84
C GLN A 67 10.22 -16.26 -5.40
N ILE A 68 10.71 -16.52 -4.18
CA ILE A 68 10.84 -17.88 -3.64
C ILE A 68 9.49 -18.61 -3.61
N ILE A 69 8.41 -17.92 -3.22
CA ILE A 69 7.05 -18.48 -3.17
C ILE A 69 6.59 -18.91 -4.57
N LEU A 70 6.80 -18.06 -5.57
CA LEU A 70 6.43 -18.33 -6.96
C LEU A 70 7.25 -19.49 -7.55
N GLU A 71 8.56 -19.54 -7.27
CA GLU A 71 9.44 -20.65 -7.68
C GLU A 71 9.03 -21.99 -7.05
N ASN A 72 8.35 -21.97 -5.89
CA ASN A 72 7.75 -23.15 -5.26
C ASN A 72 6.37 -23.51 -5.84
N GLY A 73 5.91 -22.86 -6.91
CA GLY A 73 4.65 -23.16 -7.61
C GLY A 73 3.40 -22.73 -6.85
N ILE A 74 3.52 -21.85 -5.86
CA ILE A 74 2.38 -21.39 -5.06
C ILE A 74 1.65 -20.27 -5.82
N PRO A 75 0.35 -20.41 -6.13
CA PRO A 75 -0.37 -19.50 -7.02
C PRO A 75 -0.84 -18.24 -6.29
N ILE A 76 0.05 -17.27 -6.12
CA ILE A 76 -0.25 -15.96 -5.52
C ILE A 76 -0.88 -15.03 -6.55
N VAL A 77 -1.99 -14.38 -6.20
CA VAL A 77 -2.66 -13.41 -7.10
C VAL A 77 -2.24 -11.96 -6.85
N SER A 78 -1.89 -11.62 -5.60
CA SER A 78 -1.47 -10.27 -5.25
C SER A 78 -0.59 -10.21 -4.01
N ASN A 79 0.20 -9.14 -3.88
CA ASN A 79 0.89 -8.76 -2.65
C ASN A 79 0.42 -7.37 -2.20
N GLN A 80 -0.12 -7.29 -0.98
CA GLN A 80 -0.56 -6.04 -0.38
C GLN A 80 0.63 -5.31 0.26
N VAL A 81 0.97 -4.11 -0.22
CA VAL A 81 2.19 -3.37 0.21
C VAL A 81 1.91 -1.88 0.47
N GLN A 82 2.75 -1.25 1.29
CA GLN A 82 2.72 0.20 1.47
C GLN A 82 3.21 0.86 0.19
N HIS A 83 2.41 1.73 -0.40
CA HIS A 83 2.81 2.45 -1.61
C HIS A 83 2.10 3.80 -1.71
N SER A 84 2.88 4.87 -1.77
CA SER A 84 2.43 6.24 -2.00
C SER A 84 3.45 6.97 -2.88
N ILE A 85 3.18 8.23 -3.24
CA ILE A 85 4.15 9.05 -3.98
C ILE A 85 5.45 9.26 -3.17
N VAL A 86 5.37 9.22 -1.83
CA VAL A 86 6.56 9.27 -0.96
C VAL A 86 7.25 7.91 -0.87
N ASP A 87 6.46 6.82 -0.85
CA ASP A 87 6.98 5.45 -0.74
C ASP A 87 6.92 4.72 -2.09
N MET A 88 7.94 4.96 -2.92
CA MET A 88 8.11 4.34 -4.24
C MET A 88 8.94 3.04 -4.21
N ARG A 89 9.23 2.47 -3.03
CA ARG A 89 9.96 1.19 -2.90
C ARG A 89 9.33 0.05 -3.72
N PRO A 90 7.99 -0.12 -3.76
CA PRO A 90 7.38 -1.15 -4.59
C PRO A 90 7.67 -1.02 -6.09
N GLN A 91 7.97 0.18 -6.59
CA GLN A 91 8.28 0.43 -8.00
C GLN A 91 9.75 0.13 -8.36
N GLN A 92 10.58 -0.27 -7.39
CA GLN A 92 11.97 -0.63 -7.66
C GLN A 92 12.06 -2.05 -8.23
N LYS A 93 12.06 -3.07 -7.38
CA LYS A 93 12.21 -4.48 -7.80
C LYS A 93 10.88 -5.24 -7.86
N MET A 94 10.00 -4.96 -6.89
CA MET A 94 8.73 -5.67 -6.72
C MET A 94 7.80 -5.55 -7.94
N ALA A 95 7.66 -4.34 -8.50
CA ALA A 95 6.79 -4.11 -9.65
C ALA A 95 7.22 -4.90 -10.89
N GLU A 96 8.52 -4.99 -11.17
CA GLU A 96 9.05 -5.80 -12.27
C GLU A 96 8.70 -7.28 -12.09
N LEU A 97 8.96 -7.83 -10.91
CA LEU A 97 8.60 -9.23 -10.59
C LEU A 97 7.09 -9.47 -10.74
N CYS A 98 6.26 -8.54 -10.27
CA CYS A 98 4.81 -8.61 -10.38
C CYS A 98 4.35 -8.62 -11.85
N ILE A 99 4.94 -7.77 -12.70
CA ILE A 99 4.63 -7.72 -14.14
C ILE A 99 5.03 -9.04 -14.82
N LEU A 100 6.22 -9.56 -14.53
CA LEU A 100 6.73 -10.80 -15.14
C LEU A 100 5.94 -12.05 -14.71
N SER A 101 5.51 -12.10 -13.44
CA SER A 101 4.81 -13.26 -12.86
C SER A 101 3.28 -13.19 -13.00
N GLY A 102 2.73 -12.03 -13.35
CA GLY A 102 1.28 -11.79 -13.36
C GLY A 102 0.67 -11.45 -12.00
N VAL A 103 1.46 -11.49 -10.91
CA VAL A 103 1.04 -11.04 -9.58
C VAL A 103 0.71 -9.54 -9.61
N LYS A 104 -0.29 -9.12 -8.85
CA LYS A 104 -0.66 -7.70 -8.74
C LYS A 104 -0.32 -7.09 -7.39
N LEU A 105 -0.22 -5.77 -7.34
CA LEU A 105 -0.09 -5.02 -6.10
C LEU A 105 -1.44 -4.45 -5.67
N ILE A 106 -1.77 -4.66 -4.40
CA ILE A 106 -2.84 -3.93 -3.71
C ILE A 106 -2.15 -2.97 -2.75
N THR A 107 -2.38 -1.68 -2.89
CA THR A 107 -1.63 -0.69 -2.12
C THR A 107 -2.40 -0.23 -0.89
N TYR A 108 -1.69 0.02 0.21
CA TYR A 108 -2.22 0.78 1.33
C TYR A 108 -1.30 1.93 1.68
N GLY A 109 -1.80 2.86 2.49
CA GLY A 109 -1.04 4.05 2.86
C GLY A 109 -0.82 5.01 1.70
N THR A 110 -1.56 4.83 0.60
CA THR A 110 -1.50 5.65 -0.60
C THR A 110 -1.75 7.12 -0.32
N VAL A 111 -2.67 7.43 0.60
CA VAL A 111 -2.93 8.79 1.09
C VAL A 111 -2.21 9.12 2.41
N MET A 112 -1.28 8.25 2.84
CA MET A 112 -0.41 8.44 4.00
C MET A 112 -1.15 8.80 5.29
N GLY A 113 -2.25 8.07 5.58
CA GLY A 113 -3.07 8.30 6.77
C GLY A 113 -3.77 9.66 6.78
N GLY A 114 -3.87 10.31 5.62
CA GLY A 114 -4.43 11.64 5.41
C GLY A 114 -3.39 12.74 5.26
N LEU A 115 -2.08 12.46 5.37
CA LEU A 115 -1.04 13.48 5.16
C LEU A 115 -1.06 14.05 3.73
N LEU A 116 -1.36 13.23 2.72
CA LEU A 116 -1.56 13.68 1.35
C LEU A 116 -2.97 14.25 1.17
N SER A 117 -3.23 15.39 1.81
CA SER A 117 -4.49 16.12 1.68
C SER A 117 -4.31 17.62 1.90
N GLU A 118 -5.28 18.40 1.45
CA GLU A 118 -5.36 19.85 1.60
C GLU A 118 -5.26 20.29 3.06
N LYS A 119 -5.70 19.42 3.99
CA LYS A 119 -5.64 19.64 5.44
C LYS A 119 -4.21 19.90 5.94
N PHE A 120 -3.19 19.37 5.27
CA PHE A 120 -1.78 19.56 5.66
C PHE A 120 -0.99 20.46 4.70
N LEU A 121 -1.63 21.01 3.68
CA LEU A 121 -1.01 21.94 2.73
C LEU A 121 -0.63 23.24 3.44
N ASP A 122 0.57 23.73 3.15
CA ASP A 122 1.18 24.96 3.68
C ASP A 122 1.23 25.01 5.22
N THR A 123 1.23 23.84 5.87
CA THR A 123 1.36 23.75 7.33
C THR A 123 2.82 23.71 7.74
N ASN A 124 3.14 24.48 8.78
CA ASN A 124 4.47 24.46 9.39
C ASN A 124 4.43 23.76 10.77
N LEU A 125 4.95 22.53 10.84
CA LEU A 125 4.99 21.76 12.08
C LEU A 125 5.96 22.31 13.13
N SER A 126 6.86 23.25 12.79
CA SER A 126 7.73 23.89 13.77
C SER A 126 7.00 24.95 14.61
N ILE A 127 5.82 25.39 14.15
CA ILE A 127 5.00 26.38 14.86
C ILE A 127 3.91 25.61 15.60
N PRO A 128 3.90 25.63 16.95
CA PRO A 128 2.86 24.97 17.73
C PRO A 128 1.46 25.42 17.28
N PHE A 129 0.56 24.46 17.11
CA PHE A 129 -0.85 24.68 16.71
C PHE A 129 -1.07 25.29 15.31
N ALA A 130 -0.03 25.50 14.49
CA ALA A 130 -0.17 26.01 13.11
C ALA A 130 -0.59 24.95 12.08
N GLY A 131 -1.04 23.78 12.54
CA GLY A 131 -1.51 22.71 11.69
C GLY A 131 -2.26 21.64 12.49
N PRO A 132 -2.95 20.73 11.79
CA PRO A 132 -3.67 19.65 12.45
C PRO A 132 -2.74 18.74 13.23
N PRO A 133 -3.20 18.19 14.38
CA PRO A 133 -2.36 17.34 15.20
C PRO A 133 -2.05 16.01 14.48
N LEU A 134 -0.81 15.54 14.63
CA LEU A 134 -0.37 14.20 14.22
C LEU A 134 -0.64 13.19 15.35
N ASN A 135 -1.91 13.04 15.71
CA ASN A 135 -2.34 12.34 16.94
C ASN A 135 -2.80 10.89 16.74
N THR A 136 -2.68 10.33 15.53
CA THR A 136 -3.00 8.93 15.28
C THR A 136 -1.71 8.11 15.05
N PRO A 137 -1.67 6.83 15.44
CA PRO A 137 -0.54 5.95 15.12
C PRO A 137 -0.22 5.91 13.62
N SER A 138 -1.26 6.00 12.79
CA SER A 138 -1.14 6.04 11.33
C SER A 138 -0.42 7.31 10.85
N LEU A 139 -0.84 8.50 11.31
CA LEU A 139 -0.18 9.76 10.96
C LEU A 139 1.28 9.79 11.44
N GLN A 140 1.56 9.30 12.64
CA GLN A 140 2.92 9.23 13.17
C GLN A 140 3.81 8.27 12.37
N LYS A 141 3.28 7.12 11.96
CA LYS A 141 3.97 6.19 11.07
C LYS A 141 4.31 6.86 9.73
N TYR A 142 3.35 7.49 9.07
CA TYR A 142 3.61 8.12 7.77
C TYR A 142 4.47 9.38 7.88
N LYS A 143 4.44 10.08 9.01
CA LYS A 143 5.39 11.18 9.28
C LYS A 143 6.83 10.67 9.32
N ARG A 144 7.09 9.49 9.91
CA ARG A 144 8.42 8.86 9.87
C ARG A 144 8.85 8.53 8.44
N MET A 145 7.93 8.10 7.57
CA MET A 145 8.21 7.92 6.14
C MET A 145 8.58 9.23 5.46
N VAL A 146 7.85 10.32 5.73
CA VAL A 146 8.18 11.67 5.23
C VAL A 146 9.57 12.10 5.69
N ASP A 147 9.91 11.87 6.96
CA ASP A 147 11.22 12.21 7.51
C ASP A 147 12.34 11.39 6.86
N ALA A 148 12.12 10.08 6.66
CA ALA A 148 13.04 9.21 5.93
C ALA A 148 13.21 9.62 4.46
N TRP A 149 12.16 10.15 3.82
CA TRP A 149 12.19 10.52 2.40
C TRP A 149 12.90 11.85 2.16
N GLY A 150 12.52 12.91 2.87
CA GLY A 150 13.08 14.26 2.62
C GLY A 150 12.72 15.31 3.67
N GLY A 151 11.97 14.92 4.69
CA GLY A 151 11.46 15.82 5.72
C GLY A 151 10.25 16.64 5.26
N TRP A 152 9.71 17.41 6.21
CA TRP A 152 8.44 18.10 6.03
C TRP A 152 8.46 19.20 4.96
N SER A 153 9.57 19.93 4.82
CA SER A 153 9.70 21.00 3.82
C SER A 153 9.54 20.47 2.40
N GLN A 154 10.22 19.37 2.08
CA GLN A 154 10.09 18.70 0.79
C GLN A 154 8.69 18.11 0.59
N PHE A 155 8.09 17.58 1.66
CA PHE A 155 6.70 17.13 1.61
C PHE A 155 5.71 18.25 1.29
N GLN A 156 5.94 19.48 1.75
CA GLN A 156 5.13 20.63 1.37
C GLN A 156 5.26 20.96 -0.13
N VAL A 157 6.45 20.87 -0.71
CA VAL A 157 6.64 21.02 -2.17
C VAL A 157 5.83 19.97 -2.94
N LEU A 158 5.79 18.73 -2.45
CA LEU A 158 4.94 17.68 -3.02
C LEU A 158 3.46 18.04 -2.91
N LEU A 159 2.97 18.46 -1.73
CA LEU A 159 1.58 18.85 -1.54
C LEU A 159 1.18 20.01 -2.45
N GLN A 160 2.03 21.03 -2.61
CA GLN A 160 1.80 22.17 -3.51
C GLN A 160 1.75 21.72 -4.98
N THR A 161 2.59 20.77 -5.37
CA THR A 161 2.58 20.20 -6.73
C THR A 161 1.29 19.43 -6.98
N LEU A 162 0.91 18.56 -6.05
CA LEU A 162 -0.36 17.82 -6.12
C LEU A 162 -1.56 18.76 -6.10
N LYS A 163 -1.49 19.88 -5.37
CA LYS A 163 -2.55 20.89 -5.35
C LYS A 163 -2.75 21.53 -6.71
N LYS A 164 -1.69 21.88 -7.44
CA LYS A 164 -1.77 22.44 -8.79
C LYS A 164 -2.45 21.45 -9.75
N VAL A 165 -2.06 20.18 -9.71
CA VAL A 165 -2.69 19.11 -10.51
C VAL A 165 -4.16 18.93 -10.10
N ALA A 166 -4.45 18.90 -8.80
CA ALA A 166 -5.81 18.77 -8.29
C ALA A 166 -6.71 19.92 -8.76
N ASP A 167 -6.21 21.16 -8.74
CA ASP A 167 -6.92 22.35 -9.21
C ASP A 167 -7.19 22.31 -10.72
N LYS A 168 -6.19 21.91 -11.52
CA LYS A 168 -6.32 21.72 -12.98
C LYS A 168 -7.47 20.78 -13.33
N HIS A 169 -7.68 19.73 -12.53
CA HIS A 169 -8.69 18.69 -12.78
C HIS A 169 -9.97 18.81 -11.95
N GLY A 170 -10.10 19.81 -11.06
CA GLY A 170 -11.27 19.96 -10.20
C GLY A 170 -11.49 18.81 -9.20
N VAL A 171 -10.40 18.20 -8.74
CA VAL A 171 -10.37 17.08 -7.79
C VAL A 171 -9.58 17.45 -6.54
N THR A 172 -9.40 16.50 -5.62
CA THR A 172 -8.64 16.71 -4.38
C THR A 172 -7.24 16.09 -4.47
N ILE A 173 -6.29 16.55 -3.65
CA ILE A 173 -4.94 15.98 -3.50
C ILE A 173 -4.98 14.46 -3.29
N PRO A 174 -5.82 13.90 -2.38
CA PRO A 174 -5.96 12.46 -2.24
C PRO A 174 -6.38 11.76 -3.53
N THR A 175 -7.29 12.37 -4.32
CA THR A 175 -7.76 11.80 -5.60
C THR A 175 -6.60 11.68 -6.59
N VAL A 176 -5.79 12.74 -6.74
CA VAL A 176 -4.59 12.74 -7.59
C VAL A 176 -3.59 11.68 -7.11
N ALA A 177 -3.32 11.63 -5.80
CA ALA A 177 -2.37 10.68 -5.22
C ALA A 177 -2.79 9.22 -5.45
N VAL A 178 -4.08 8.91 -5.27
CA VAL A 178 -4.60 7.55 -5.52
C VAL A 178 -4.54 7.22 -7.01
N ARG A 179 -4.96 8.14 -7.90
CA ARG A 179 -4.90 7.92 -9.36
C ARG A 179 -3.47 7.65 -9.83
N TYR A 180 -2.52 8.48 -9.42
CA TYR A 180 -1.11 8.33 -9.78
C TYR A 180 -0.54 6.95 -9.41
N ILE A 181 -0.94 6.41 -8.25
CA ILE A 181 -0.52 5.07 -7.82
C ILE A 181 -1.29 3.96 -8.54
N LEU A 182 -2.58 4.14 -8.83
CA LEU A 182 -3.35 3.18 -9.64
C LEU A 182 -2.90 3.12 -11.10
N ASP A 183 -2.26 4.16 -11.63
CA ASP A 183 -1.70 4.18 -12.99
C ASP A 183 -0.38 3.39 -13.10
N GLN A 184 0.21 2.95 -11.99
CA GLN A 184 1.42 2.14 -12.03
C GLN A 184 1.08 0.73 -12.56
N PRO A 185 1.82 0.19 -13.55
CA PRO A 185 1.42 -1.03 -14.27
C PRO A 185 1.17 -2.29 -13.42
N ALA A 186 1.89 -2.41 -12.30
CA ALA A 186 1.76 -3.55 -11.38
C ALA A 186 0.59 -3.41 -10.39
N VAL A 187 0.00 -2.22 -10.25
CA VAL A 187 -1.02 -1.92 -9.23
C VAL A 187 -2.41 -2.24 -9.77
N ALA A 188 -3.14 -3.13 -9.09
CA ALA A 188 -4.52 -3.48 -9.42
C ALA A 188 -5.55 -2.78 -8.52
N GLY A 189 -5.13 -2.25 -7.37
CA GLY A 189 -6.04 -1.58 -6.45
C GLY A 189 -5.31 -0.77 -5.38
N SER A 190 -6.02 0.18 -4.79
CA SER A 190 -5.55 1.00 -3.68
C SER A 190 -6.61 1.06 -2.59
N MET A 191 -6.21 0.78 -1.35
CA MET A 191 -7.08 0.82 -0.18
C MET A 191 -7.09 2.24 0.40
N VAL A 192 -8.28 2.84 0.38
CA VAL A 192 -8.55 4.15 1.00
C VAL A 192 -9.29 3.91 2.32
N GLY A 193 -8.65 4.28 3.43
CA GLY A 193 -9.25 4.16 4.76
C GLY A 193 -10.33 5.22 4.97
N VAL A 194 -11.51 4.80 5.42
CA VAL A 194 -12.64 5.68 5.73
C VAL A 194 -13.11 5.44 7.16
N ARG A 195 -13.78 6.43 7.76
CA ARG A 195 -14.48 6.31 9.04
C ARG A 195 -15.89 6.82 8.83
N LEU A 196 -16.87 5.92 8.84
CA LEU A 196 -18.28 6.26 8.63
C LEU A 196 -18.72 7.36 9.62
N GLY A 197 -19.40 8.39 9.12
CA GLY A 197 -19.81 9.55 9.91
C GLY A 197 -18.70 10.58 10.25
N LEU A 198 -17.44 10.31 9.88
CA LEU A 198 -16.32 11.26 10.10
C LEU A 198 -15.59 11.62 8.80
N SER A 199 -15.34 10.63 7.94
CA SER A 199 -14.51 10.77 6.74
C SER A 199 -14.87 9.66 5.75
N GLU A 200 -15.91 9.90 4.95
CA GLU A 200 -16.47 8.87 4.06
C GLU A 200 -15.82 8.84 2.68
N HIS A 201 -15.29 9.97 2.19
CA HIS A 201 -14.54 10.10 0.94
C HIS A 201 -15.19 9.42 -0.30
N ILE A 202 -16.50 9.12 -0.27
CA ILE A 202 -17.17 8.34 -1.32
C ILE A 202 -17.11 9.06 -2.66
N ASN A 203 -17.40 10.36 -2.68
CA ASN A 203 -17.40 11.15 -3.91
C ASN A 203 -15.99 11.31 -4.48
N ASP A 204 -14.99 11.54 -3.63
CA ASP A 204 -13.59 11.63 -4.06
C ASP A 204 -13.10 10.29 -4.62
N SER A 205 -13.43 9.18 -3.96
CA SER A 205 -13.07 7.83 -4.41
C SER A 205 -13.70 7.49 -5.77
N LYS A 206 -14.92 7.99 -6.05
CA LYS A 206 -15.55 7.85 -7.37
C LYS A 206 -14.80 8.64 -8.45
N LYS A 207 -14.37 9.87 -8.14
CA LYS A 207 -13.64 10.74 -9.07
C LYS A 207 -12.30 10.16 -9.52
N VAL A 208 -11.66 9.32 -8.70
CA VAL A 208 -10.40 8.62 -9.06
C VAL A 208 -10.51 7.87 -10.39
N PHE A 209 -11.65 7.25 -10.69
CA PHE A 209 -11.80 6.45 -11.91
C PHE A 209 -12.07 7.28 -13.17
N SER A 210 -12.49 8.54 -13.01
CA SER A 210 -12.71 9.47 -14.12
C SER A 210 -11.54 10.43 -14.35
N LEU A 211 -10.60 10.51 -13.39
CA LEU A 211 -9.41 11.33 -13.51
C LEU A 211 -8.43 10.68 -14.49
N VAL A 212 -7.91 11.47 -15.43
CA VAL A 212 -6.82 11.08 -16.33
C VAL A 212 -5.70 12.10 -16.13
N LEU A 213 -4.55 11.64 -15.66
CA LEU A 213 -3.36 12.47 -15.51
C LEU A 213 -2.65 12.55 -16.87
N ASP A 214 -2.38 13.76 -17.34
CA ASP A 214 -1.59 13.94 -18.55
C ASP A 214 -0.09 13.87 -18.28
N GLU A 215 0.71 13.95 -19.33
CA GLU A 215 2.17 13.83 -19.24
C GLU A 215 2.80 14.92 -18.36
N GLU A 216 2.26 16.14 -18.39
CA GLU A 216 2.72 17.25 -17.53
C GLU A 216 2.44 16.95 -16.06
N ASP A 217 1.23 16.46 -15.75
CA ASP A 217 0.85 16.09 -14.40
C ASP A 217 1.77 14.99 -13.85
N VAL A 218 1.97 13.92 -14.62
CA VAL A 218 2.82 12.78 -14.24
C VAL A 218 4.27 13.22 -14.06
N ASN A 219 4.82 14.00 -15.00
CA ASN A 219 6.20 14.46 -14.92
C ASN A 219 6.44 15.39 -13.73
N SER A 220 5.51 16.31 -13.44
CA SER A 220 5.64 17.21 -12.29
C SER A 220 5.63 16.46 -10.95
N ILE A 221 4.77 15.45 -10.81
CA ILE A 221 4.71 14.59 -9.62
C ILE A 221 5.99 13.76 -9.50
N LYS A 222 6.43 13.16 -10.60
CA LYS A 222 7.64 12.33 -10.67
C LYS A 222 8.88 13.13 -10.27
N GLU A 223 9.05 14.34 -10.82
CA GLU A 223 10.21 15.19 -10.52
C GLU A 223 10.32 15.47 -9.02
N VAL A 224 9.20 15.80 -8.36
CA VAL A 224 9.21 16.05 -6.92
C VAL A 224 9.41 14.76 -6.11
N SER A 225 8.81 13.66 -6.55
CA SER A 225 9.00 12.33 -5.95
C SER A 225 10.49 11.92 -5.93
N GLU A 226 11.21 12.18 -7.01
CA GLU A 226 12.62 11.78 -7.21
C GLU A 226 13.62 12.64 -6.45
N ARG A 227 13.23 13.84 -5.97
CA ARG A 227 14.08 14.66 -5.11
C ARG A 227 14.35 14.03 -3.74
N GLY A 228 13.55 13.04 -3.34
CA GLY A 228 13.69 12.40 -2.03
C GLY A 228 14.79 11.34 -2.02
N ARG A 229 15.14 10.89 -0.83
CA ARG A 229 16.08 9.79 -0.63
C ARG A 229 15.48 8.48 -1.14
N ASP A 230 16.37 7.61 -1.62
CA ASP A 230 16.06 6.24 -1.96
C ASP A 230 15.67 5.45 -0.69
N LEU A 231 14.36 5.30 -0.48
CA LEU A 231 13.83 4.61 0.68
C LEU A 231 14.14 3.11 0.69
N LEU A 232 14.44 2.49 -0.46
CA LEU A 232 14.87 1.10 -0.50
C LEU A 232 16.22 0.94 0.21
N LYS A 233 17.13 1.91 0.06
CA LYS A 233 18.41 1.95 0.79
C LYS A 233 18.24 2.35 2.26
N VAL A 234 17.32 3.26 2.57
CA VAL A 234 17.13 3.77 3.94
C VAL A 234 16.39 2.77 4.83
N ILE A 235 15.32 2.15 4.32
CA ILE A 235 14.40 1.32 5.10
C ILE A 235 14.56 -0.16 4.77
N GLY A 236 14.88 -0.49 3.52
CA GLY A 236 14.80 -1.85 2.98
C GLY A 236 13.58 -2.03 2.10
N ASP A 237 13.32 -3.28 1.70
CA ASP A 237 12.26 -3.61 0.74
C ASP A 237 10.85 -3.56 1.39
N CYS A 238 9.83 -3.88 0.62
CA CYS A 238 8.43 -3.87 1.03
C CYS A 238 8.22 -4.71 2.31
N GLY A 239 7.71 -4.06 3.35
CA GLY A 239 7.42 -4.70 4.62
C GLY A 239 8.57 -4.68 5.63
N ASP A 240 9.80 -4.31 5.25
CA ASP A 240 10.92 -4.19 6.18
C ASP A 240 10.66 -3.16 7.29
N GLU A 241 9.80 -2.16 7.03
CA GLU A 241 9.37 -1.17 8.02
C GLU A 241 8.63 -1.78 9.23
N TYR A 242 8.20 -3.03 9.16
CA TYR A 242 7.57 -3.77 10.27
C TYR A 242 8.48 -4.79 10.93
N ARG A 243 9.66 -5.05 10.35
CA ARG A 243 10.58 -6.12 10.79
C ARG A 243 11.82 -5.58 11.48
N ARG A 244 12.13 -4.30 11.28
CA ARG A 244 13.22 -3.59 11.99
C ARG A 244 12.62 -2.88 13.20
N ALA A 245 12.67 -3.53 14.36
CA ALA A 245 12.40 -2.93 15.66
C ALA A 245 13.68 -2.28 16.21
#